data_AF-A0A510JNP2-F1
#
_entry.id   AF-A0A510JNP2-F1
#
_cell.length_a   1.000
_cell.length_b   1.000
_cell.length_c   1.000
_cell.angle_alpha   90.00
_cell.angle_beta   90.00
_cell.angle_gamma   90.00
#
_symmetry.space_group_name_H-M   'P 1'
#
loop_
_entity.id
_entity.type
_entity.pdbx_description
1 polymer ?
#
loop_
_entity_poly.entity_id
_entity_poly.type
_entity_poly.pdbx_seq_one_letter_code
_entity_poly.pdbx_strand_id
1 'polypeptide(L)'
;MGIDFNESDILKDILNFKIVNRRKLEEKYGFKILDYTIEHINDFLCENNNGIIHKSKNYLYYFGKYYEELFKVDDRSINMKMSFRRELITLILLLGKEKLNIYKFNKQIRRNEQNTKNIQNDLKQILKIYNIKHSEYVKISNIEKLFESKNYDLKELRENYLMEILMRRMEKIYIGKSTYQENFYFKILQEILELKGIKYMKKLIFSYIEQSTDIISMYEKYSILTYFILNMRNTNIKFKYCIKRTAETEEFFLMMEKIYKREKLKMDYKFITLFYKKLHRKKRKPEKILSEINKAVMVEKSRETFGIKKVEIKKKKEDKVEVYSIAETSVNFGNENLLNKKLVKKYIHLDETSKIKTLVLVDVEENQILKSFNKVMKFFNFVEVVEIYHLNNFKKIITKNNTNYEQILIISNSKFLNIIRNFSDIPIFNFVLGKERGTLQSRTNILKQMIYLRTMMFQYLEFKKDRKIFRKRMNYR
;
A
#
# COMPACT_ATOMS: atom_id res chain seq x y z
N MET A 1 -22.41 13.27 -11.77
CA MET A 1 -22.17 11.83 -11.50
C MET A 1 -21.32 11.68 -10.25
N GLY A 2 -21.40 10.56 -9.52
CA GLY A 2 -20.61 10.32 -8.29
C GLY A 2 -19.81 9.02 -8.39
N ILE A 3 -18.57 9.02 -7.89
CA ILE A 3 -17.73 7.82 -7.78
C ILE A 3 -17.91 7.14 -6.41
N ASP A 4 -17.77 5.81 -6.37
CA ASP A 4 -17.88 5.04 -5.13
C ASP A 4 -16.57 5.06 -4.29
N PHE A 5 -16.60 4.43 -3.11
CA PHE A 5 -15.47 4.36 -2.20
C PHE A 5 -14.21 3.69 -2.78
N ASN A 6 -14.37 2.70 -3.65
CA ASN A 6 -13.25 1.98 -4.25
C ASN A 6 -12.69 2.69 -5.48
N GLU A 7 -13.57 3.27 -6.30
CA GLU A 7 -13.24 4.16 -7.41
C GLU A 7 -12.50 5.39 -6.91
N SER A 8 -12.89 5.92 -5.74
CA SER A 8 -12.17 6.98 -5.05
C SER A 8 -10.75 6.57 -4.65
N ASP A 9 -10.54 5.34 -4.18
CA ASP A 9 -9.19 4.83 -3.88
C ASP A 9 -8.35 4.71 -5.16
N ILE A 10 -8.93 4.14 -6.24
CA ILE A 10 -8.27 3.99 -7.54
C ILE A 10 -7.87 5.36 -8.10
N LEU A 11 -8.82 6.30 -8.12
CA LEU A 11 -8.57 7.64 -8.60
C LEU A 11 -7.42 8.27 -7.79
N LYS A 12 -7.44 8.20 -6.46
CA LYS A 12 -6.35 8.72 -5.61
C LYS A 12 -4.99 8.10 -5.91
N ASP A 13 -4.93 6.78 -6.11
CA ASP A 13 -3.68 6.12 -6.47
C ASP A 13 -3.14 6.65 -7.79
N ILE A 14 -3.99 6.73 -8.81
CA ILE A 14 -3.61 7.24 -10.15
C ILE A 14 -3.17 8.70 -10.05
N LEU A 15 -3.94 9.53 -9.34
CA LEU A 15 -3.67 10.95 -9.17
C LEU A 15 -2.37 11.21 -8.40
N ASN A 16 -2.08 10.43 -7.34
CA ASN A 16 -0.87 10.58 -6.54
C ASN A 16 0.38 10.02 -7.25
N PHE A 17 0.25 8.86 -7.90
CA PHE A 17 1.39 8.17 -8.52
C PHE A 17 1.70 8.65 -9.93
N LYS A 18 0.74 9.30 -10.60
CA LYS A 18 0.77 9.80 -11.99
C LYS A 18 0.82 8.71 -13.05
N ILE A 19 1.39 7.56 -12.73
CA ILE A 19 1.42 6.38 -13.57
C ILE A 19 1.27 5.13 -12.72
N VAL A 20 0.36 4.25 -13.12
CA VAL A 20 0.13 2.97 -12.45
C VAL A 20 0.02 1.84 -13.45
N ASN A 21 0.51 0.67 -13.07
CA ASN A 21 0.32 -0.55 -13.85
C ASN A 21 -1.09 -1.10 -13.64
N ARG A 22 -1.80 -1.37 -14.73
CA ARG A 22 -3.20 -1.84 -14.73
C ARG A 22 -3.37 -3.13 -13.95
N ARG A 23 -2.52 -4.13 -14.22
CA ARG A 23 -2.56 -5.44 -13.55
C ARG A 23 -2.26 -5.31 -12.05
N LYS A 24 -1.24 -4.54 -11.66
CA LYS A 24 -0.95 -4.29 -10.24
C LYS A 24 -2.12 -3.59 -9.54
N LEU A 25 -2.83 -2.69 -10.23
CA LEU A 25 -3.99 -2.01 -9.69
C LEU A 25 -5.16 -2.98 -9.49
N GLU A 26 -5.43 -3.86 -10.47
CA GLU A 26 -6.41 -4.94 -10.37
C GLU A 26 -6.10 -5.90 -9.22
N GLU A 27 -4.84 -6.32 -9.08
CA GLU A 27 -4.38 -7.19 -7.99
C GLU A 27 -4.49 -6.49 -6.62
N LYS A 28 -4.13 -5.20 -6.54
CA LYS A 28 -4.18 -4.41 -5.30
C LYS A 28 -5.61 -4.24 -4.77
N TYR A 29 -6.58 -4.12 -5.67
CA TYR A 29 -7.97 -3.80 -5.32
C TYR A 29 -8.98 -4.92 -5.58
N GLY A 30 -8.56 -6.04 -6.17
CA GLY A 30 -9.41 -7.21 -6.45
C GLY A 30 -10.45 -7.02 -7.56
N PHE A 31 -10.18 -6.16 -8.55
CA PHE A 31 -11.10 -5.86 -9.65
C PHE A 31 -10.86 -6.72 -10.89
N LYS A 32 -11.93 -6.98 -11.65
CA LYS A 32 -11.88 -7.67 -12.96
C LYS A 32 -12.31 -6.80 -14.15
N ILE A 33 -12.85 -5.60 -13.92
CA ILE A 33 -13.41 -4.74 -14.97
C ILE A 33 -12.82 -3.32 -14.83
N LEU A 34 -11.48 -3.22 -14.96
CA LEU A 34 -10.80 -1.94 -14.78
C LEU A 34 -11.20 -0.91 -15.84
N ASP A 35 -11.40 -1.32 -17.10
CA ASP A 35 -11.71 -0.35 -18.18
C ASP A 35 -13.02 0.40 -17.97
N TYR A 36 -14.10 -0.31 -17.68
CA TYR A 36 -15.39 0.31 -17.33
C TYR A 36 -15.26 1.24 -16.12
N THR A 37 -14.47 0.83 -15.13
CA THR A 37 -14.21 1.64 -13.93
C THR A 37 -13.48 2.94 -14.28
N ILE A 38 -12.49 2.88 -15.18
CA ILE A 38 -11.73 4.06 -15.63
C ILE A 38 -12.58 4.97 -16.52
N GLU A 39 -13.44 4.41 -17.38
CA GLU A 39 -14.39 5.19 -18.18
C GLU A 39 -15.32 6.01 -17.28
N HIS A 40 -15.94 5.37 -16.29
CA HIS A 40 -16.79 6.05 -15.32
C HIS A 40 -16.02 7.10 -14.48
N ILE A 41 -14.76 6.82 -14.11
CA ILE A 41 -13.91 7.82 -13.42
C ILE A 41 -13.57 9.00 -14.35
N ASN A 42 -13.36 8.76 -15.65
CA ASN A 42 -13.09 9.81 -16.61
C ASN A 42 -14.32 10.71 -16.83
N ASP A 43 -15.52 10.13 -16.91
CA ASP A 43 -16.76 10.91 -16.98
C ASP A 43 -16.89 11.83 -15.76
N PHE A 44 -16.64 11.28 -14.56
CA PHE A 44 -16.59 12.07 -13.32
C PHE A 44 -15.54 13.20 -13.36
N LEU A 45 -14.33 12.94 -13.87
CA LEU A 45 -13.29 13.95 -13.99
C LEU A 45 -13.68 15.06 -14.98
N CYS A 46 -14.25 14.70 -16.13
CA CYS A 46 -14.73 15.63 -17.15
C CYS A 46 -15.82 16.55 -16.62
N GLU A 47 -16.84 15.99 -15.94
CA GLU A 47 -17.94 16.77 -15.33
C GLU A 47 -17.43 17.77 -14.28
N ASN A 48 -16.30 17.48 -13.64
CA ASN A 48 -15.69 18.35 -12.63
C ASN A 48 -14.56 19.24 -13.21
N ASN A 49 -14.50 19.43 -14.53
CA ASN A 49 -13.48 20.26 -15.20
C ASN A 49 -12.03 19.87 -14.87
N ASN A 50 -11.77 18.57 -14.67
CA ASN A 50 -10.43 18.03 -14.43
C ASN A 50 -9.89 17.34 -15.70
N GLY A 51 -8.58 17.10 -15.74
CA GLY A 51 -7.98 16.28 -16.80
C GLY A 51 -8.48 14.83 -16.74
N ILE A 52 -8.34 14.09 -17.85
CA ILE A 52 -8.71 12.68 -17.92
C ILE A 52 -7.53 11.75 -17.60
N ILE A 53 -7.86 10.51 -17.21
CA ILE A 53 -6.93 9.40 -17.12
C ILE A 53 -6.76 8.82 -18.53
N HIS A 54 -5.52 8.82 -19.02
CA HIS A 54 -5.16 8.18 -20.27
C HIS A 54 -4.85 6.70 -20.02
N LYS A 55 -5.25 5.83 -20.95
CA LYS A 55 -4.98 4.38 -20.89
C LYS A 55 -4.05 3.95 -22.01
N SER A 56 -3.06 3.13 -21.69
CA SER A 56 -2.36 2.28 -22.65
C SER A 56 -2.62 0.80 -22.33
N LYS A 57 -2.06 -0.12 -23.12
CA LYS A 57 -2.24 -1.57 -22.94
C LYS A 57 -1.99 -2.04 -21.51
N ASN A 58 -0.95 -1.51 -20.85
CA ASN A 58 -0.49 -2.00 -19.55
C ASN A 58 -0.57 -0.96 -18.41
N TYR A 59 -0.82 0.31 -18.72
CA TYR A 59 -0.68 1.40 -17.74
C TYR A 59 -1.80 2.42 -17.85
N LEU A 60 -2.03 3.13 -16.75
CA LEU A 60 -2.90 4.29 -16.65
C LEU A 60 -2.05 5.50 -16.26
N TYR A 61 -2.36 6.65 -16.86
CA TYR A 61 -1.59 7.88 -16.69
C TYR A 61 -2.52 9.02 -16.36
N TYR A 62 -2.06 9.89 -15.46
CA TYR A 62 -2.74 11.14 -15.16
C TYR A 62 -1.73 12.28 -15.10
N PHE A 63 -1.98 13.27 -15.95
CA PHE A 63 -1.13 14.46 -16.05
C PHE A 63 -1.91 15.75 -15.81
N GLY A 64 -3.12 15.66 -15.25
CA GLY A 64 -3.83 16.82 -14.76
C GLY A 64 -3.27 17.30 -13.42
N LYS A 65 -3.64 18.52 -13.04
CA LYS A 65 -3.63 18.91 -11.62
C LYS A 65 -4.99 18.52 -11.04
N TYR A 66 -5.02 18.09 -9.79
CA TYR A 66 -6.28 17.85 -9.09
C TYR A 66 -6.24 18.58 -7.75
N TYR A 67 -7.40 19.03 -7.30
CA TYR A 67 -7.57 19.67 -6.01
C TYR A 67 -8.30 18.73 -5.07
N GLU A 68 -8.15 18.94 -3.78
CA GLU A 68 -8.72 18.04 -2.79
C GLU A 68 -10.25 18.06 -2.77
N GLU A 69 -10.85 19.13 -3.28
CA GLU A 69 -12.29 19.29 -3.44
C GLU A 69 -12.91 18.28 -4.41
N LEU A 70 -12.12 17.73 -5.35
CA LEU A 70 -12.54 16.65 -6.24
C LEU A 70 -13.07 15.42 -5.49
N PHE A 71 -12.65 15.24 -4.24
CA PHE A 71 -13.06 14.11 -3.40
C PHE A 71 -14.16 14.46 -2.39
N LYS A 72 -14.69 15.69 -2.41
CA LYS A 72 -15.91 16.07 -1.67
C LYS A 72 -17.13 15.57 -2.43
N VAL A 73 -17.21 14.25 -2.64
CA VAL A 73 -18.35 13.64 -3.35
C VAL A 73 -19.55 13.60 -2.40
N ASP A 74 -20.69 14.09 -2.87
CA ASP A 74 -21.97 14.03 -2.16
C ASP A 74 -22.48 12.58 -2.18
N ASP A 75 -21.95 11.77 -1.27
CA ASP A 75 -22.15 10.31 -1.18
C ASP A 75 -23.47 9.94 -0.48
N ARG A 76 -24.56 10.62 -0.84
CA ARG A 76 -25.87 10.42 -0.19
C ARG A 76 -26.61 9.19 -0.71
N SER A 77 -26.19 8.62 -1.84
CA SER A 77 -26.84 7.46 -2.45
C SER A 77 -26.12 6.15 -2.09
N ILE A 78 -26.82 5.30 -1.34
CA ILE A 78 -26.35 3.97 -0.92
C ILE A 78 -26.51 2.96 -2.07
N ASN A 79 -26.27 3.38 -3.32
CA ASN A 79 -26.24 2.41 -4.40
C ASN A 79 -24.88 1.69 -4.38
N MET A 80 -24.63 0.88 -3.34
CA MET A 80 -23.35 0.24 -3.08
C MET A 80 -22.95 -0.68 -4.25
N LYS A 81 -21.96 -0.25 -5.03
CA LYS A 81 -21.44 -1.05 -6.14
C LYS A 81 -20.92 -2.40 -5.64
N MET A 82 -20.84 -3.35 -6.56
CA MET A 82 -20.45 -4.73 -6.30
C MET A 82 -19.12 -4.85 -5.54
N SER A 83 -18.13 -4.02 -5.87
CA SER A 83 -16.80 -4.05 -5.26
C SER A 83 -16.83 -3.70 -3.77
N PHE A 84 -17.56 -2.63 -3.39
CA PHE A 84 -17.69 -2.22 -2.00
C PHE A 84 -18.49 -3.24 -1.19
N ARG A 85 -19.55 -3.80 -1.79
CA ARG A 85 -20.34 -4.87 -1.18
C ARG A 85 -19.51 -6.14 -0.92
N ARG A 86 -18.66 -6.53 -1.88
CA ARG A 86 -17.76 -7.68 -1.72
C ARG A 86 -16.77 -7.49 -0.59
N GLU A 87 -16.18 -6.30 -0.47
CA GLU A 87 -15.24 -6.03 0.61
C GLU A 87 -15.89 -6.13 2.01
N LEU A 88 -17.12 -5.62 2.16
CA LEU A 88 -17.88 -5.79 3.40
C LEU A 88 -18.23 -7.26 3.67
N ILE A 89 -18.61 -8.03 2.65
CA ILE A 89 -18.85 -9.48 2.81
C ILE A 89 -17.57 -10.18 3.26
N THR A 90 -16.41 -9.84 2.70
CA THR A 90 -15.12 -10.41 3.14
C THR A 90 -14.79 -10.04 4.58
N LEU A 91 -15.09 -8.80 5.03
CA LEU A 91 -14.96 -8.44 6.45
C LEU A 91 -15.81 -9.34 7.34
N ILE A 92 -17.08 -9.54 7.00
CA ILE A 92 -17.98 -10.40 7.76
C ILE A 92 -17.48 -11.85 7.75
N LEU A 93 -17.06 -12.36 6.59
CA LEU A 93 -16.59 -13.73 6.44
C LEU A 93 -15.33 -14.02 7.27
N LEU A 94 -14.37 -13.10 7.28
CA LEU A 94 -13.08 -13.31 7.95
C LEU A 94 -13.11 -12.92 9.42
N LEU A 95 -13.70 -11.76 9.75
CA LEU A 95 -13.66 -11.19 11.10
C LEU A 95 -14.94 -11.45 11.91
N GLY A 96 -16.03 -11.86 11.26
CA GLY A 96 -17.29 -12.18 11.94
C GLY A 96 -17.21 -13.47 12.73
N LYS A 97 -17.94 -13.51 13.85
CA LYS A 97 -18.16 -14.72 14.65
C LYS A 97 -19.20 -15.65 14.02
N GLU A 98 -20.11 -15.08 13.24
CA GLU A 98 -21.24 -15.78 12.62
C GLU A 98 -21.16 -15.71 11.09
N LYS A 99 -21.88 -16.62 10.44
CA LYS A 99 -22.06 -16.57 8.98
C LYS A 99 -22.76 -15.27 8.57
N LEU A 100 -22.45 -14.83 7.35
CA LEU A 100 -23.20 -13.79 6.68
C LEU A 100 -24.70 -14.14 6.64
N ASN A 101 -25.51 -13.41 7.40
CA ASN A 101 -26.95 -13.39 7.23
C ASN A 101 -27.29 -12.41 6.10
N ILE A 102 -27.61 -12.96 4.92
CA ILE A 102 -27.86 -12.18 3.70
C ILE A 102 -29.01 -11.18 3.89
N TYR A 103 -30.09 -11.58 4.58
CA TYR A 103 -31.25 -10.73 4.82
C TYR A 103 -30.91 -9.56 5.75
N LYS A 104 -30.23 -9.83 6.87
CA LYS A 104 -29.77 -8.79 7.81
C LYS A 104 -28.81 -7.83 7.11
N PHE A 105 -27.87 -8.35 6.34
CA PHE A 105 -26.93 -7.54 5.57
C PHE A 105 -27.66 -6.69 4.52
N ASN A 106 -28.64 -7.26 3.79
CA ASN A 106 -29.43 -6.51 2.81
C ASN A 106 -30.20 -5.35 3.45
N LYS A 107 -30.79 -5.58 4.63
CA LYS A 107 -31.48 -4.55 5.42
C LYS A 107 -30.52 -3.44 5.87
N GLN A 108 -29.30 -3.80 6.28
CA GLN A 108 -28.28 -2.84 6.70
C GLN A 108 -27.81 -1.93 5.56
N ILE A 109 -27.71 -2.44 4.34
CA ILE A 109 -27.28 -1.67 3.15
C ILE A 109 -28.43 -0.91 2.45
N ARG A 110 -29.65 -0.89 3.02
CA ARG A 110 -30.81 -0.08 2.59
C ARG A 110 -31.13 -0.16 1.09
N ARG A 111 -31.29 -1.36 0.53
CA ARG A 111 -31.77 -1.55 -0.86
C ARG A 111 -33.21 -2.07 -0.92
N ASN A 112 -33.90 -1.74 -2.01
CA ASN A 112 -35.17 -2.35 -2.45
C ASN A 112 -35.01 -3.88 -2.59
N GLU A 113 -36.13 -4.62 -2.57
CA GLU A 113 -36.25 -6.07 -2.38
C GLU A 113 -35.40 -6.98 -3.31
N GLN A 114 -34.85 -6.47 -4.40
CA GLN A 114 -34.22 -7.25 -5.48
C GLN A 114 -32.69 -7.39 -5.38
N ASN A 115 -32.16 -7.55 -4.17
CA ASN A 115 -30.71 -7.42 -3.93
C ASN A 115 -30.06 -8.66 -3.25
N THR A 116 -30.86 -9.57 -2.71
CA THR A 116 -30.42 -10.83 -2.08
C THR A 116 -29.65 -11.74 -3.06
N LYS A 117 -30.13 -11.88 -4.31
CA LYS A 117 -29.45 -12.68 -5.35
C LYS A 117 -28.04 -12.14 -5.66
N ASN A 118 -27.88 -10.82 -5.70
CA ASN A 118 -26.59 -10.18 -5.94
C ASN A 118 -25.62 -10.41 -4.77
N ILE A 119 -26.09 -10.25 -3.53
CA ILE A 119 -25.29 -10.56 -2.34
C ILE A 119 -24.87 -12.04 -2.33
N GLN A 120 -25.77 -12.95 -2.68
CA GLN A 120 -25.46 -14.38 -2.76
C GLN A 120 -24.40 -14.68 -3.82
N ASN A 121 -24.51 -14.06 -5.01
CA ASN A 121 -23.52 -14.21 -6.06
C ASN A 121 -22.16 -13.64 -5.64
N ASP A 122 -22.13 -12.51 -4.94
CA ASP A 122 -20.89 -11.94 -4.41
C ASP A 122 -20.24 -12.83 -3.36
N LEU A 123 -21.03 -13.39 -2.44
CA LEU A 123 -20.56 -14.38 -1.48
C LEU A 123 -19.94 -15.59 -2.20
N LYS A 124 -20.61 -16.14 -3.23
CA LYS A 124 -20.07 -17.26 -4.04
C LYS A 124 -18.71 -16.91 -4.65
N GLN A 125 -18.56 -15.70 -5.18
CA GLN A 125 -17.30 -15.25 -5.79
C GLN A 125 -16.19 -15.10 -4.75
N ILE A 126 -16.50 -14.58 -3.55
CA ILE A 126 -15.53 -14.46 -2.45
C ILE A 126 -15.10 -15.84 -1.95
N LEU A 127 -16.05 -16.76 -1.73
CA LEU A 127 -15.73 -18.12 -1.29
C LEU A 127 -14.83 -18.85 -2.30
N LYS A 128 -15.01 -18.59 -3.61
CA LYS A 128 -14.16 -19.14 -4.66
C LYS A 128 -12.69 -18.71 -4.52
N ILE A 129 -12.41 -17.50 -4.03
CA ILE A 129 -11.03 -17.04 -3.76
C ILE A 129 -10.34 -17.96 -2.75
N TYR A 130 -11.10 -18.50 -1.80
CA TYR A 130 -10.62 -19.39 -0.75
C TYR A 130 -10.80 -20.88 -1.08
N ASN A 131 -11.11 -21.24 -2.34
CA ASN A 131 -11.42 -22.62 -2.74
C ASN A 131 -12.53 -23.28 -1.89
N ILE A 132 -13.48 -22.48 -1.41
CA ILE A 132 -14.63 -22.93 -0.64
C ILE A 132 -15.85 -22.98 -1.57
N LYS A 133 -16.55 -24.12 -1.60
CA LYS A 133 -17.82 -24.21 -2.34
C LYS A 133 -18.93 -23.57 -1.50
N HIS A 134 -19.86 -22.87 -2.15
CA HIS A 134 -21.01 -22.28 -1.46
C HIS A 134 -21.86 -23.32 -0.71
N SER A 135 -22.01 -24.53 -1.25
CA SER A 135 -22.70 -25.63 -0.57
C SER A 135 -22.02 -26.07 0.73
N GLU A 136 -20.68 -26.09 0.78
CA GLU A 136 -19.90 -26.38 1.99
C GLU A 136 -20.11 -25.29 3.04
N TYR A 137 -20.01 -24.02 2.62
CA TYR A 137 -20.23 -22.86 3.49
C TYR A 137 -21.64 -22.85 4.10
N VAL A 138 -22.67 -23.21 3.34
CA VAL A 138 -24.05 -23.26 3.87
C VAL A 138 -24.21 -24.36 4.92
N LYS A 139 -23.58 -25.53 4.74
CA LYS A 139 -23.75 -26.70 5.62
C LYS A 139 -22.99 -26.60 6.95
N ILE A 140 -21.82 -25.96 6.99
CA ILE A 140 -20.93 -26.03 8.16
C ILE A 140 -21.31 -25.04 9.26
N SER A 141 -21.47 -25.43 10.52
CA SER A 141 -21.80 -24.44 11.58
C SER A 141 -20.61 -23.55 11.95
N ASN A 142 -19.40 -24.09 11.92
CA ASN A 142 -18.17 -23.41 12.35
C ASN A 142 -17.32 -22.97 11.14
N ILE A 143 -17.19 -21.65 10.96
CA ILE A 143 -16.41 -21.05 9.87
C ILE A 143 -14.91 -21.33 10.02
N GLU A 144 -14.39 -21.39 11.25
CA GLU A 144 -12.97 -21.64 11.50
C GLU A 144 -12.56 -23.01 10.97
N LYS A 145 -13.34 -24.04 11.31
CA LYS A 145 -13.15 -25.40 10.78
C LYS A 145 -13.23 -25.46 9.26
N LEU A 146 -14.05 -24.59 8.64
CA LEU A 146 -14.15 -24.53 7.18
C LEU A 146 -12.84 -24.05 6.55
N PHE A 147 -12.25 -22.97 7.08
CA PHE A 147 -10.98 -22.45 6.58
C PHE A 147 -9.81 -23.40 6.87
N GLU A 148 -9.78 -24.02 8.04
CA GLU A 148 -8.79 -25.04 8.40
C GLU A 148 -8.84 -26.23 7.44
N SER A 149 -10.04 -26.69 7.05
CA SER A 149 -10.21 -27.79 6.07
C SER A 149 -9.66 -27.47 4.67
N LYS A 150 -9.39 -26.18 4.39
CA LYS A 150 -8.79 -25.68 3.15
C LYS A 150 -7.32 -25.28 3.34
N ASN A 151 -6.68 -25.71 4.44
CA ASN A 151 -5.30 -25.43 4.80
C ASN A 151 -4.99 -23.94 5.02
N TYR A 152 -5.98 -23.15 5.46
CA TYR A 152 -5.74 -21.78 5.90
C TYR A 152 -5.58 -21.71 7.41
N ASP A 153 -4.55 -21.01 7.88
CA ASP A 153 -4.51 -20.48 9.24
C ASP A 153 -5.42 -19.25 9.31
N LEU A 154 -6.62 -19.42 9.87
CA LEU A 154 -7.60 -18.34 9.94
C LEU A 154 -7.12 -17.18 10.82
N LYS A 155 -6.30 -17.44 11.84
CA LYS A 155 -5.76 -16.38 12.70
C LYS A 155 -4.80 -15.50 11.89
N GLU A 156 -3.87 -16.11 11.17
CA GLU A 156 -2.96 -15.39 10.27
C GLU A 156 -3.75 -14.63 9.19
N LEU A 157 -4.78 -15.26 8.61
CA LEU A 157 -5.63 -14.65 7.58
C LEU A 157 -6.38 -13.41 8.11
N ARG A 158 -6.95 -13.52 9.32
CA ARG A 158 -7.64 -12.42 10.02
C ARG A 158 -6.70 -11.25 10.30
N GLU A 159 -5.53 -11.54 10.87
CA GLU A 159 -4.51 -10.54 11.18
C GLU A 159 -4.04 -9.79 9.93
N ASN A 160 -3.68 -10.54 8.88
CA ASN A 160 -3.22 -9.96 7.63
C ASN A 160 -4.33 -9.12 6.95
N TYR A 161 -5.56 -9.63 6.87
CA TYR A 161 -6.67 -8.92 6.24
C TYR A 161 -7.05 -7.64 7.00
N LEU A 162 -7.18 -7.71 8.33
CA LEU A 162 -7.49 -6.54 9.14
C LEU A 162 -6.40 -5.47 9.01
N MET A 163 -5.13 -5.85 9.02
CA MET A 163 -4.02 -4.92 8.82
C MET A 163 -4.10 -4.24 7.43
N GLU A 164 -4.28 -5.00 6.35
CA GLU A 164 -4.39 -4.43 4.99
C GLU A 164 -5.57 -3.43 4.90
N ILE A 165 -6.72 -3.79 5.48
CA ILE A 165 -7.90 -2.92 5.51
C ILE A 165 -7.65 -1.66 6.35
N LEU A 166 -7.06 -1.77 7.53
CA LEU A 166 -6.76 -0.61 8.35
C LEU A 166 -5.78 0.32 7.62
N MET A 167 -4.73 -0.20 6.99
CA MET A 167 -3.80 0.59 6.18
C MET A 167 -4.51 1.29 5.03
N ARG A 168 -5.29 0.55 4.23
CA ARG A 168 -6.03 1.08 3.08
C ARG A 168 -7.07 2.14 3.48
N ARG A 169 -7.80 1.89 4.58
CA ARG A 169 -8.97 2.68 4.97
C ARG A 169 -8.68 3.77 5.99
N MET A 170 -7.55 3.75 6.67
CA MET A 170 -7.18 4.75 7.67
C MET A 170 -6.00 5.64 7.30
N GLU A 171 -5.12 5.26 6.36
CA GLU A 171 -4.07 6.15 5.82
C GLU A 171 -4.61 7.09 4.75
N LYS A 172 -5.71 7.73 5.08
CA LYS A 172 -6.26 8.74 4.22
C LYS A 172 -5.93 10.08 4.83
N ILE A 173 -5.16 10.84 4.06
CA ILE A 173 -4.94 12.25 4.29
C ILE A 173 -6.25 12.94 3.90
N TYR A 174 -7.33 12.69 4.65
CA TYR A 174 -8.61 13.33 4.44
C TYR A 174 -8.60 14.68 5.11
N ILE A 175 -8.90 15.70 4.32
CA ILE A 175 -9.48 16.92 4.86
C ILE A 175 -10.80 16.53 5.49
N GLY A 176 -10.79 16.39 6.81
CA GLY A 176 -11.85 16.85 7.71
C GLY A 176 -13.27 16.30 7.60
N LYS A 177 -13.67 15.55 6.56
CA LYS A 177 -15.04 15.04 6.42
C LYS A 177 -15.03 13.59 5.94
N SER A 178 -15.42 12.69 6.82
CA SER A 178 -15.76 11.31 6.47
C SER A 178 -16.94 11.28 5.52
N THR A 179 -16.85 10.53 4.41
CA THR A 179 -18.02 10.28 3.56
C THR A 179 -19.03 9.37 4.26
N TYR A 180 -20.27 9.31 3.75
CA TYR A 180 -21.27 8.39 4.25
C TYR A 180 -20.79 6.93 4.15
N GLN A 181 -20.25 6.51 3.00
CA GLN A 181 -19.73 5.15 2.81
C GLN A 181 -18.58 4.82 3.77
N GLU A 182 -17.71 5.79 4.08
CA GLU A 182 -16.65 5.57 5.07
C GLU A 182 -17.20 5.34 6.48
N ASN A 183 -18.15 6.17 6.90
CA ASN A 183 -18.79 6.03 8.21
C ASN A 183 -19.55 4.71 8.30
N PHE A 184 -20.24 4.32 7.23
CA PHE A 184 -20.92 3.03 7.13
C PHE A 184 -19.92 1.87 7.21
N TYR A 185 -18.79 1.95 6.50
CA TYR A 185 -17.74 0.93 6.54
C TYR A 185 -17.19 0.73 7.95
N PHE A 186 -16.79 1.82 8.61
CA PHE A 186 -16.25 1.73 9.96
C PHE A 186 -17.30 1.33 10.98
N LYS A 187 -18.58 1.67 10.77
CA LYS A 187 -19.69 1.16 11.59
C LYS A 187 -19.78 -0.36 11.51
N ILE A 188 -19.77 -0.93 10.29
CA ILE A 188 -19.81 -2.40 10.11
C ILE A 188 -18.57 -3.07 10.71
N LEU A 189 -17.37 -2.52 10.48
CA LEU A 189 -16.14 -3.04 11.06
C LEU A 189 -16.17 -3.02 12.60
N GLN A 190 -16.69 -1.95 13.18
CA GLN A 190 -16.90 -1.77 14.61
C GLN A 190 -17.92 -2.77 15.18
N GLU A 191 -19.04 -2.98 14.49
CA GLU A 191 -20.02 -4.00 14.87
C GLU A 191 -19.41 -5.41 14.86
N ILE A 192 -18.64 -5.76 13.82
CA ILE A 192 -18.00 -7.07 13.68
C ILE A 192 -16.96 -7.32 14.77
N LEU A 193 -16.11 -6.32 15.05
CA LEU A 193 -15.08 -6.41 16.09
C LEU A 193 -15.63 -6.12 17.49
N GLU A 194 -16.91 -5.74 17.58
CA GLU A 194 -17.61 -5.28 18.77
C GLU A 194 -16.98 -4.06 19.46
N LEU A 195 -16.18 -3.24 18.75
CA LEU A 195 -15.48 -2.06 19.25
C LEU A 195 -16.16 -0.75 18.85
N LYS A 196 -15.95 0.36 19.57
CA LYS A 196 -16.59 1.66 19.28
C LYS A 196 -15.64 2.72 18.72
N GLY A 197 -14.34 2.57 18.95
CA GLY A 197 -13.38 3.66 18.86
C GLY A 197 -12.17 3.43 17.97
N ILE A 198 -12.23 2.59 16.94
CA ILE A 198 -11.03 2.18 16.17
C ILE A 198 -10.21 3.40 15.63
N LYS A 199 -10.87 4.43 15.08
CA LYS A 199 -10.17 5.67 14.63
C LYS A 199 -9.51 6.42 15.79
N TYR A 200 -10.16 6.45 16.95
CA TYR A 200 -9.66 7.07 18.17
C TYR A 200 -8.47 6.30 18.76
N MET A 201 -8.54 4.96 18.78
CA MET A 201 -7.44 4.08 19.16
C MET A 201 -6.22 4.30 18.27
N LYS A 202 -6.41 4.32 16.94
CA LYS A 202 -5.33 4.64 15.99
C LYS A 202 -4.67 5.96 16.36
N LYS A 203 -5.46 7.03 16.53
CA LYS A 203 -4.93 8.36 16.87
C LYS A 203 -4.05 8.31 18.11
N LEU A 204 -4.56 7.75 19.21
CA LEU A 204 -3.83 7.68 20.48
C LEU A 204 -2.57 6.82 20.38
N ILE A 205 -2.68 5.61 19.82
CA ILE A 205 -1.55 4.68 19.68
C ILE A 205 -0.48 5.26 18.77
N PHE A 206 -0.85 5.88 17.64
CA PHE A 206 0.12 6.44 16.70
C PHE A 206 0.79 7.68 17.27
N SER A 207 0.06 8.56 17.99
CA SER A 207 0.67 9.69 18.68
C SER A 207 1.69 9.24 19.72
N TYR A 208 1.35 8.23 20.53
CA TYR A 208 2.28 7.65 21.49
C TYR A 208 3.50 7.01 20.82
N ILE A 209 3.29 6.26 19.73
CA ILE A 209 4.40 5.70 18.95
C ILE A 209 5.36 6.80 18.46
N GLU A 210 4.83 7.90 17.95
CA GLU A 210 5.61 9.01 17.42
C GLU A 210 6.38 9.79 18.50
N GLN A 211 5.86 9.84 19.72
CA GLN A 211 6.45 10.57 20.84
C GLN A 211 7.43 9.73 21.66
N SER A 212 7.13 8.45 21.84
CA SER A 212 7.72 7.63 22.91
C SER A 212 8.38 6.34 22.41
N THR A 213 8.45 6.08 21.10
CA THR A 213 9.03 4.85 20.54
C THR A 213 9.84 5.09 19.26
N ASP A 214 10.70 4.14 18.91
CA ASP A 214 11.48 4.16 17.66
C ASP A 214 10.74 3.53 16.45
N ILE A 215 9.42 3.37 16.53
CA ILE A 215 8.64 2.66 15.51
C ILE A 215 8.29 3.60 14.36
N ILE A 216 9.01 3.43 13.26
CA ILE A 216 8.93 4.33 12.11
C ILE A 216 8.10 3.76 10.95
N SER A 217 8.13 2.45 10.69
CA SER A 217 7.46 1.89 9.50
C SER A 217 5.94 1.90 9.64
N MET A 218 5.24 2.32 8.60
CA MET A 218 3.77 2.28 8.55
C MET A 218 3.26 0.85 8.68
N TYR A 219 3.95 -0.11 8.04
CA TYR A 219 3.63 -1.52 8.18
C TYR A 219 3.68 -1.98 9.64
N GLU A 220 4.73 -1.59 10.38
CA GLU A 220 4.89 -1.96 11.79
C GLU A 220 3.83 -1.28 12.68
N LYS A 221 3.56 0.02 12.48
CA LYS A 221 2.50 0.76 13.18
C LYS A 221 1.14 0.08 13.03
N TYR A 222 0.78 -0.34 11.82
CA TYR A 222 -0.48 -1.03 11.58
C TYR A 222 -0.49 -2.48 12.09
N SER A 223 0.63 -3.20 12.02
CA SER A 223 0.75 -4.51 12.68
C SER A 223 0.51 -4.42 14.19
N ILE A 224 0.96 -3.34 14.83
CA ILE A 224 0.74 -3.06 16.25
C ILE A 224 -0.72 -2.72 16.52
N LEU A 225 -1.32 -1.84 15.72
CA LEU A 225 -2.74 -1.51 15.83
C LEU A 225 -3.64 -2.74 15.65
N THR A 226 -3.37 -3.57 14.64
CA THR A 226 -4.09 -4.83 14.39
C THR A 226 -3.97 -5.77 15.58
N TYR A 227 -2.74 -5.97 16.08
CA TYR A 227 -2.52 -6.79 17.28
C TYR A 227 -3.33 -6.26 18.46
N PHE A 228 -3.34 -4.94 18.68
CA PHE A 228 -4.10 -4.33 19.75
C PHE A 228 -5.60 -4.62 19.63
N ILE A 229 -6.19 -4.31 18.47
CA ILE A 229 -7.61 -4.46 18.19
C ILE A 229 -8.08 -5.90 18.40
N LEU A 230 -7.31 -6.88 17.92
CA LEU A 230 -7.70 -8.29 18.01
C LEU A 230 -7.53 -8.89 19.41
N ASN A 231 -6.70 -8.29 20.27
CA ASN A 231 -6.32 -8.90 21.55
C ASN A 231 -6.73 -8.10 22.79
N MET A 232 -7.16 -6.84 22.68
CA MET A 232 -7.47 -5.99 23.84
C MET A 232 -8.62 -6.49 24.73
N ARG A 233 -9.45 -7.40 24.22
CA ARG A 233 -10.53 -8.08 24.95
C ARG A 233 -10.19 -9.51 25.38
N ASN A 234 -9.01 -10.00 25.01
CA ASN A 234 -8.62 -11.36 25.34
C ASN A 234 -8.19 -11.44 26.81
N THR A 235 -9.01 -12.09 27.63
CA THR A 235 -8.76 -12.31 29.06
C THR A 235 -7.93 -13.57 29.33
N ASN A 236 -7.73 -14.43 28.33
CA ASN A 236 -7.04 -15.72 28.47
C ASN A 236 -5.51 -15.60 28.28
N ILE A 237 -4.90 -14.62 28.96
CA ILE A 237 -3.47 -14.36 28.86
C ILE A 237 -2.74 -15.08 30.00
N LYS A 238 -1.95 -16.11 29.64
CA LYS A 238 -1.10 -16.91 30.56
C LYS A 238 0.18 -16.16 30.99
N PHE A 239 0.14 -14.84 31.11
CA PHE A 239 1.29 -14.02 31.47
C PHE A 239 1.21 -13.62 32.95
N LYS A 240 2.30 -13.83 33.71
CA LYS A 240 2.32 -13.61 35.18
C LYS A 240 2.75 -12.21 35.58
N TYR A 241 3.48 -11.49 34.73
CA TYR A 241 4.08 -10.21 35.07
C TYR A 241 3.21 -9.02 34.65
N CYS A 242 3.10 -8.01 35.51
CA CYS A 242 2.40 -6.77 35.24
C CYS A 242 3.37 -5.59 35.35
N ILE A 243 3.38 -4.72 34.34
CA ILE A 243 4.09 -3.45 34.41
C ILE A 243 3.42 -2.54 35.44
N LYS A 244 4.24 -1.84 36.23
CA LYS A 244 3.77 -0.86 37.22
C LYS A 244 3.66 0.51 36.56
N ARG A 245 2.69 1.30 37.03
CA ARG A 245 2.61 2.73 36.71
C ARG A 245 3.71 3.48 37.46
N THR A 246 4.52 4.21 36.72
CA THR A 246 5.68 4.99 37.17
C THR A 246 5.75 6.26 36.32
N ALA A 247 6.59 7.22 36.68
CA ALA A 247 6.79 8.43 35.87
C ALA A 247 7.14 8.12 34.40
N GLU A 248 7.98 7.09 34.15
CA GLU A 248 8.37 6.66 32.79
C GLU A 248 7.23 6.04 31.98
N THR A 249 6.26 5.41 32.65
CA THR A 249 5.16 4.67 32.01
C THR A 249 3.84 5.43 32.05
N GLU A 250 3.84 6.63 32.63
CA GLU A 250 2.64 7.41 32.91
C GLU A 250 1.87 7.73 31.62
N GLU A 251 2.55 8.25 30.60
CA GLU A 251 1.93 8.58 29.31
C GLU A 251 1.29 7.37 28.63
N PHE A 252 1.94 6.20 28.75
CA PHE A 252 1.41 4.93 28.25
C PHE A 252 0.11 4.55 28.98
N PHE A 253 0.11 4.61 30.31
CA PHE A 253 -1.09 4.30 31.10
C PHE A 253 -2.22 5.27 30.82
N LEU A 254 -1.94 6.58 30.69
CA LEU A 254 -2.94 7.59 30.31
C LEU A 254 -3.54 7.30 28.93
N MET A 255 -2.73 6.88 27.96
CA MET A 255 -3.20 6.44 26.65
C MET A 255 -4.14 5.23 26.78
N MET A 256 -3.74 4.21 27.54
CA MET A 256 -4.51 2.99 27.75
C MET A 256 -5.84 3.27 28.47
N GLU A 257 -5.83 4.06 29.54
CA GLU A 257 -7.03 4.47 30.27
C GLU A 257 -8.03 5.19 29.37
N LYS A 258 -7.55 6.11 28.52
CA LYS A 258 -8.41 6.81 27.54
C LYS A 258 -9.08 5.84 26.57
N ILE A 259 -8.36 4.83 26.09
CA ILE A 259 -8.91 3.80 25.19
C ILE A 259 -9.92 2.92 25.92
N TYR A 260 -9.56 2.37 27.09
CA TYR A 260 -10.42 1.46 27.85
C TYR A 260 -11.70 2.15 28.35
N LYS A 261 -11.60 3.41 28.79
CA LYS A 261 -12.77 4.23 29.16
C LYS A 261 -13.72 4.42 27.98
N ARG A 262 -13.19 4.69 26.77
CA ARG A 262 -14.01 4.85 25.55
C ARG A 262 -14.73 3.56 25.18
N GLU A 263 -14.06 2.41 25.34
CA GLU A 263 -14.63 1.09 25.06
C GLU A 263 -15.49 0.51 26.18
N LYS A 264 -15.56 1.18 27.35
CA LYS A 264 -16.22 0.69 28.56
C LYS A 264 -15.71 -0.69 28.99
N LEU A 265 -14.40 -0.89 28.90
CA LEU A 265 -13.72 -2.13 29.29
C LEU A 265 -12.95 -1.93 30.59
N LYS A 266 -12.84 -3.00 31.39
CA LYS A 266 -11.88 -3.05 32.51
C LYS A 266 -10.48 -3.27 31.96
N MET A 267 -9.50 -2.57 32.51
CA MET A 267 -8.10 -2.74 32.11
C MET A 267 -7.60 -4.14 32.45
N ASP A 268 -7.08 -4.84 31.44
CA ASP A 268 -6.33 -6.08 31.63
C ASP A 268 -4.84 -5.75 31.70
N TYR A 269 -4.29 -5.72 32.91
CA TYR A 269 -2.89 -5.39 33.14
C TYR A 269 -1.90 -6.39 32.50
N LYS A 270 -2.31 -7.64 32.24
CA LYS A 270 -1.47 -8.61 31.53
C LYS A 270 -1.37 -8.25 30.05
N PHE A 271 -2.50 -7.94 29.42
CA PHE A 271 -2.51 -7.45 28.04
C PHE A 271 -1.74 -6.14 27.91
N ILE A 272 -1.99 -5.17 28.79
CA ILE A 272 -1.29 -3.88 28.84
C ILE A 272 0.23 -4.09 28.86
N THR A 273 0.69 -5.03 29.67
CA THR A 273 2.12 -5.35 29.79
C THR A 273 2.69 -5.95 28.51
N LEU A 274 1.99 -6.89 27.89
CA LEU A 274 2.41 -7.45 26.60
C LEU A 274 2.45 -6.40 25.51
N PHE A 275 1.45 -5.50 25.49
CA PHE A 275 1.37 -4.42 24.53
C PHE A 275 2.49 -3.41 24.73
N TYR A 276 2.80 -3.02 25.97
CA TYR A 276 3.96 -2.18 26.30
C TYR A 276 5.25 -2.76 25.74
N LYS A 277 5.51 -4.05 25.99
CA LYS A 277 6.70 -4.75 25.46
C LYS A 277 6.73 -4.80 23.93
N LYS A 278 5.57 -4.81 23.27
CA LYS A 278 5.48 -4.79 21.80
C LYS A 278 5.85 -3.42 21.23
N LEU A 279 5.51 -2.33 21.94
CA LEU A 279 5.86 -0.96 21.59
C LEU A 279 7.34 -0.63 21.91
N HIS A 280 7.82 -1.07 23.07
CA HIS A 280 9.14 -0.74 23.62
C HIS A 280 10.18 -1.85 23.37
N ARG A 281 10.38 -2.20 22.10
CA ARG A 281 11.42 -3.14 21.71
C ARG A 281 12.74 -2.39 21.48
N LYS A 282 13.88 -2.95 21.92
CA LYS A 282 15.21 -2.38 21.67
C LYS A 282 15.45 -2.23 20.16
N LYS A 283 15.63 -1.01 19.68
CA LYS A 283 15.98 -0.68 18.29
C LYS A 283 17.04 0.41 18.24
N ARG A 284 17.63 0.62 17.06
CA ARG A 284 18.75 1.54 16.81
C ARG A 284 18.18 2.90 16.35
N LYS A 285 19.04 3.84 15.97
CA LYS A 285 18.65 5.17 15.45
C LYS A 285 18.58 5.15 13.91
N PRO A 286 17.39 5.21 13.28
CA PRO A 286 17.24 5.14 11.83
C PRO A 286 17.94 6.29 11.08
N GLU A 287 18.03 7.49 11.67
CA GLU A 287 18.71 8.61 11.01
C GLU A 287 20.20 8.32 10.80
N LYS A 288 20.83 7.59 11.73
CA LYS A 288 22.24 7.21 11.61
C LYS A 288 22.47 6.30 10.40
N ILE A 289 21.62 5.29 10.23
CA ILE A 289 21.68 4.35 9.09
C ILE A 289 21.47 5.11 7.78
N LEU A 290 20.48 6.00 7.71
CA LEU A 290 20.21 6.79 6.50
C LEU A 290 21.33 7.77 6.17
N SER A 291 21.93 8.41 7.20
CA SER A 291 23.10 9.27 7.03
C SER A 291 24.29 8.51 6.45
N GLU A 292 24.55 7.29 6.94
CA GLU A 292 25.61 6.42 6.41
C GLU A 292 25.35 6.06 4.93
N ILE A 293 24.11 5.70 4.56
CA ILE A 293 23.77 5.37 3.17
C ILE A 293 23.89 6.62 2.28
N ASN A 294 23.37 7.77 2.71
CA ASN A 294 23.48 9.02 1.93
C ASN A 294 24.94 9.43 1.73
N LYS A 295 25.81 9.30 2.74
CA LYS A 295 27.26 9.54 2.59
C LYS A 295 27.88 8.62 1.55
N ALA A 296 27.55 7.32 1.57
CA ALA A 296 28.05 6.37 0.58
C ALA A 296 27.63 6.72 -0.85
N VAL A 297 26.35 7.09 -1.04
CA VAL A 297 25.83 7.55 -2.34
C VAL A 297 26.55 8.81 -2.84
N MET A 298 26.83 9.77 -1.96
CA MET A 298 27.57 10.99 -2.32
C MET A 298 29.04 10.70 -2.68
N VAL A 299 29.69 9.76 -1.98
CA VAL A 299 31.06 9.33 -2.31
C VAL A 299 31.12 8.66 -3.68
N GLU A 300 30.16 7.78 -4.02
CA GLU A 300 30.07 7.18 -5.35
C GLU A 300 29.92 8.26 -6.45
N LYS A 301 29.07 9.27 -6.23
CA LYS A 301 28.93 10.41 -7.15
C LYS A 301 30.23 11.17 -7.34
N SER A 302 30.92 11.53 -6.26
CA SER A 302 32.18 12.28 -6.33
C SER A 302 33.28 11.54 -7.09
N ARG A 303 33.35 10.20 -6.97
CA ARG A 303 34.29 9.38 -7.74
C ARG A 303 33.96 9.35 -9.24
N GLU A 304 32.68 9.38 -9.61
CA GLU A 304 32.25 9.53 -11.01
C GLU A 304 32.53 10.96 -11.54
N THR A 305 32.44 12.01 -10.71
CA THR A 305 32.60 13.41 -11.16
C THR A 305 34.05 13.89 -11.27
N PHE A 306 34.97 13.36 -10.45
CA PHE A 306 36.36 13.84 -10.38
C PHE A 306 37.36 13.08 -11.26
N GLY A 307 36.92 12.15 -12.11
CA GLY A 307 37.81 11.47 -13.06
C GLY A 307 39.01 10.75 -12.43
N ILE A 308 38.90 10.32 -11.16
CA ILE A 308 39.97 9.58 -10.49
C ILE A 308 39.96 8.17 -11.08
N LYS A 309 40.87 7.93 -12.04
CA LYS A 309 41.21 6.61 -12.57
C LYS A 309 41.32 5.63 -11.40
N LYS A 310 40.57 4.53 -11.47
CA LYS A 310 40.82 3.33 -10.66
C LYS A 310 42.32 3.04 -10.78
N VAL A 311 43.07 3.22 -9.68
CA VAL A 311 44.43 2.72 -9.58
C VAL A 311 44.36 1.22 -9.91
N GLU A 312 45.21 0.84 -10.83
CA GLU A 312 45.28 -0.44 -11.50
C GLU A 312 45.23 -1.61 -10.51
N ILE A 313 44.13 -2.37 -10.53
CA ILE A 313 44.21 -3.80 -10.25
C ILE A 313 43.75 -4.49 -11.52
N LYS A 314 44.74 -4.99 -12.26
CA LYS A 314 44.63 -5.78 -13.48
C LYS A 314 43.44 -6.75 -13.39
N LYS A 315 42.41 -6.47 -14.18
CA LYS A 315 41.68 -7.43 -15.01
C LYS A 315 40.76 -6.64 -15.95
N LYS A 316 41.11 -6.64 -17.25
CA LYS A 316 40.21 -6.34 -18.36
C LYS A 316 38.91 -7.15 -18.17
N LYS A 317 37.89 -6.53 -17.60
CA LYS A 317 36.49 -6.93 -17.74
C LYS A 317 35.81 -5.71 -18.30
N GLU A 318 35.30 -5.84 -19.52
CA GLU A 318 34.53 -4.83 -20.23
C GLU A 318 33.51 -4.19 -19.27
N ASP A 319 33.40 -2.86 -19.28
CA ASP A 319 32.44 -2.05 -18.48
C ASP A 319 31.00 -2.26 -18.98
N LYS A 320 30.54 -3.50 -18.86
CA LYS A 320 29.21 -3.99 -19.25
C LYS A 320 28.38 -4.21 -17.99
N VAL A 321 27.20 -3.62 -17.94
CA VAL A 321 26.25 -3.81 -16.83
C VAL A 321 25.18 -4.82 -17.24
N GLU A 322 24.86 -5.73 -16.31
CA GLU A 322 23.77 -6.67 -16.47
C GLU A 322 22.43 -5.93 -16.47
N VAL A 323 21.75 -5.94 -17.62
CA VAL A 323 20.40 -5.43 -17.81
C VAL A 323 19.48 -6.61 -18.09
N TYR A 324 18.46 -6.77 -17.25
CA TYR A 324 17.46 -7.80 -17.46
C TYR A 324 16.39 -7.27 -18.40
N SER A 325 16.18 -7.97 -19.51
CA SER A 325 15.08 -7.74 -20.45
C SER A 325 14.24 -9.01 -20.56
N ILE A 326 12.95 -8.86 -20.84
CA ILE A 326 12.15 -9.98 -21.33
C ILE A 326 12.39 -10.02 -22.84
N ALA A 327 12.63 -11.19 -23.43
CA ALA A 327 12.76 -11.32 -24.89
C ALA A 327 11.55 -10.63 -25.57
N GLU A 328 11.82 -9.48 -26.20
CA GLU A 328 10.89 -8.68 -27.00
C GLU A 328 10.45 -9.56 -28.19
N THR A 329 9.18 -9.88 -28.41
CA THR A 329 8.20 -9.02 -29.11
C THR A 329 6.73 -9.41 -28.84
N SER A 330 6.43 -10.37 -27.95
CA SER A 330 5.07 -10.88 -27.72
C SER A 330 4.68 -10.94 -26.23
N VAL A 331 5.00 -9.90 -25.46
CA VAL A 331 4.60 -9.86 -24.04
C VAL A 331 3.17 -9.32 -23.92
N ASN A 332 2.20 -10.23 -24.08
CA ASN A 332 0.98 -10.11 -23.29
C ASN A 332 1.36 -10.25 -21.82
N PHE A 333 1.54 -9.12 -21.13
CA PHE A 333 1.82 -9.05 -19.69
C PHE A 333 0.67 -9.60 -18.83
N GLY A 334 -0.47 -9.98 -19.44
CA GLY A 334 -1.58 -10.70 -18.82
C GLY A 334 -1.34 -12.19 -18.62
N ASN A 335 -0.22 -12.76 -19.10
CA ASN A 335 0.05 -14.18 -18.91
C ASN A 335 0.62 -14.45 -17.50
N GLU A 336 -0.04 -15.28 -16.70
CA GLU A 336 0.42 -15.68 -15.35
C GLU A 336 1.72 -16.50 -15.41
N ASN A 337 2.01 -17.11 -16.57
CA ASN A 337 3.19 -17.94 -16.82
C ASN A 337 4.42 -17.15 -17.30
N LEU A 338 4.74 -16.02 -16.68
CA LEU A 338 6.05 -15.36 -16.82
C LEU A 338 7.19 -16.24 -16.28
N LEU A 339 6.89 -17.24 -15.44
CA LEU A 339 7.83 -18.26 -14.97
C LEU A 339 8.44 -19.07 -16.13
N ASN A 340 7.71 -19.21 -17.25
CA ASN A 340 8.16 -19.99 -18.41
C ASN A 340 8.79 -19.12 -19.52
N LYS A 341 8.76 -17.78 -19.40
CA LYS A 341 9.45 -16.89 -20.35
C LYS A 341 10.88 -16.69 -19.88
N LYS A 342 11.85 -17.11 -20.71
CA LYS A 342 13.29 -16.93 -20.45
C LYS A 342 13.59 -15.44 -20.23
N LEU A 343 13.97 -15.07 -19.01
CA LEU A 343 14.57 -13.76 -18.74
C LEU A 343 15.88 -13.69 -19.53
N VAL A 344 15.99 -12.72 -20.44
CA VAL A 344 17.19 -12.54 -21.25
C VAL A 344 18.08 -11.53 -20.55
N LYS A 345 19.22 -12.02 -20.09
CA LYS A 345 20.31 -11.18 -19.60
C LYS A 345 20.94 -10.52 -20.83
N LYS A 346 20.82 -9.20 -20.91
CA LYS A 346 21.54 -8.37 -21.87
C LYS A 346 22.65 -7.65 -21.12
N TYR A 347 23.81 -7.52 -21.73
CA TYR A 347 24.91 -6.72 -21.19
C TYR A 347 24.99 -5.45 -22.01
N ILE A 348 24.83 -4.30 -21.37
CA ILE A 348 24.82 -2.97 -22.02
C ILE A 348 25.98 -2.15 -21.48
N HIS A 349 26.59 -1.31 -22.31
CA HIS A 349 27.66 -0.41 -21.86
C HIS A 349 27.10 0.64 -20.89
N LEU A 350 27.89 1.00 -19.86
CA LEU A 350 27.48 1.98 -18.83
C LEU A 350 27.04 3.32 -19.43
N ASP A 351 27.76 3.81 -20.44
CA ASP A 351 27.55 5.11 -21.07
C ASP A 351 26.25 5.20 -21.88
N GLU A 352 25.65 4.05 -22.23
CA GLU A 352 24.38 3.96 -22.96
C GLU A 352 23.16 3.97 -22.02
N THR A 353 23.37 3.90 -20.70
CA THR A 353 22.26 3.87 -19.73
C THR A 353 21.91 5.26 -19.23
N SER A 354 20.83 5.84 -19.75
CA SER A 354 20.28 7.09 -19.23
C SER A 354 19.84 6.89 -17.77
N LYS A 355 20.56 7.51 -16.82
CA LYS A 355 20.19 7.48 -15.39
C LYS A 355 19.13 8.55 -15.10
N ILE A 356 18.10 8.19 -14.35
CA ILE A 356 17.02 9.12 -13.95
C ILE A 356 17.24 9.57 -12.51
N LYS A 357 17.33 10.89 -12.28
CA LYS A 357 17.45 11.47 -10.93
C LYS A 357 16.26 11.10 -10.07
N THR A 358 16.50 10.31 -9.03
CA THR A 358 15.46 9.68 -8.21
C THR A 358 15.66 9.99 -6.74
N LEU A 359 14.61 10.47 -6.10
CA LEU A 359 14.50 10.50 -4.64
C LEU A 359 14.02 9.14 -4.14
N VAL A 360 14.74 8.51 -3.22
CA VAL A 360 14.35 7.22 -2.65
C VAL A 360 13.72 7.43 -1.28
N LEU A 361 12.49 6.96 -1.12
CA LEU A 361 11.79 6.93 0.17
C LEU A 361 11.74 5.49 0.67
N VAL A 362 12.13 5.27 1.92
CA VAL A 362 12.11 3.94 2.54
C VAL A 362 11.05 3.91 3.64
N ASP A 363 10.18 2.90 3.61
CA ASP A 363 9.17 2.60 4.64
C ASP A 363 9.27 1.13 5.04
N VAL A 364 10.32 0.80 5.78
CA VAL A 364 10.58 -0.54 6.32
C VAL A 364 11.04 -0.45 7.76
N GLU A 365 10.98 -1.56 8.48
CA GLU A 365 11.55 -1.63 9.81
C GLU A 365 13.02 -1.26 9.79
N GLU A 366 13.48 -0.57 10.83
CA GLU A 366 14.82 0.02 10.87
C GLU A 366 15.95 -0.99 10.53
N ASN A 367 15.93 -2.16 11.17
CA ASN A 367 16.91 -3.22 10.95
C ASN A 367 16.92 -3.80 9.51
N GLN A 368 15.89 -3.47 8.71
CA GLN A 368 15.78 -3.88 7.32
C GLN A 368 16.17 -2.78 6.33
N ILE A 369 16.35 -1.52 6.74
CA ILE A 369 16.60 -0.38 5.82
C ILE A 369 17.78 -0.66 4.90
N LEU A 370 18.97 -0.90 5.46
CA LEU A 370 20.19 -1.12 4.69
C LEU A 370 20.08 -2.37 3.79
N LYS A 371 19.55 -3.47 4.34
CA LYS A 371 19.39 -4.73 3.61
C LYS A 371 18.44 -4.56 2.42
N SER A 372 17.28 -3.94 2.64
CA SER A 372 16.27 -3.71 1.62
C SER A 372 16.75 -2.74 0.56
N PHE A 373 17.36 -1.62 0.96
CA PHE A 373 17.96 -0.66 0.03
C PHE A 373 19.00 -1.32 -0.87
N ASN A 374 20.01 -2.00 -0.28
CA ASN A 374 21.06 -2.67 -1.05
C ASN A 374 20.50 -3.77 -1.95
N LYS A 375 19.47 -4.49 -1.49
CA LYS A 375 18.82 -5.53 -2.28
C LYS A 375 18.13 -4.94 -3.51
N VAL A 376 17.46 -3.79 -3.38
CA VAL A 376 16.78 -3.12 -4.48
C VAL A 376 17.79 -2.44 -5.41
N MET A 377 18.73 -1.67 -4.89
CA MET A 377 19.66 -0.88 -5.72
C MET A 377 20.56 -1.73 -6.62
N LYS A 378 20.88 -2.97 -6.23
CA LYS A 378 21.57 -3.95 -7.09
C LYS A 378 20.91 -4.17 -8.45
N PHE A 379 19.61 -3.92 -8.55
CA PHE A 379 18.80 -4.16 -9.74
C PHE A 379 18.42 -2.87 -10.49
N PHE A 380 18.59 -1.69 -9.88
CA PHE A 380 18.19 -0.40 -10.43
C PHE A 380 19.39 0.39 -10.98
N ASN A 381 20.09 -0.18 -11.96
CA ASN A 381 21.24 0.47 -12.62
C ASN A 381 20.90 1.72 -13.47
N PHE A 382 19.61 2.00 -13.66
CA PHE A 382 19.09 3.13 -14.45
C PHE A 382 18.57 4.28 -13.58
N VAL A 383 18.79 4.20 -12.27
CA VAL A 383 18.40 5.21 -11.29
C VAL A 383 19.65 5.89 -10.75
N GLU A 384 19.67 7.23 -10.81
CA GLU A 384 20.63 8.03 -10.06
C GLU A 384 19.99 8.43 -8.73
N VAL A 385 20.43 7.83 -7.63
CA VAL A 385 19.92 8.19 -6.29
C VAL A 385 20.42 9.57 -5.91
N VAL A 386 19.50 10.52 -5.77
CA VAL A 386 19.82 11.90 -5.36
C VAL A 386 19.94 11.98 -3.86
N GLU A 387 18.97 11.43 -3.16
CA GLU A 387 18.89 11.45 -1.72
C GLU A 387 17.95 10.34 -1.23
N ILE A 388 18.11 9.93 0.02
CA ILE A 388 17.32 8.90 0.66
C ILE A 388 16.73 9.42 1.96
N TYR A 389 15.42 9.28 2.11
CA TYR A 389 14.70 9.59 3.35
C TYR A 389 13.90 8.41 3.85
N HIS A 390 13.70 8.34 5.17
CA HIS A 390 12.58 7.57 5.69
C HIS A 390 11.27 8.28 5.34
N LEU A 391 10.24 7.52 4.96
CA LEU A 391 8.95 8.06 4.55
C LEU A 391 8.27 8.93 5.64
N ASN A 392 8.52 8.65 6.92
CA ASN A 392 8.03 9.51 8.02
C ASN A 392 8.68 10.89 8.06
N ASN A 393 9.93 11.01 7.64
CA ASN A 393 10.68 12.27 7.70
C ASN A 393 10.46 13.10 6.43
N PHE A 394 9.79 12.52 5.43
CA PHE A 394 9.47 13.20 4.19
C PHE A 394 8.18 14.04 4.31
N LYS A 395 8.19 15.24 3.71
CA LYS A 395 7.01 16.07 3.62
C LYS A 395 5.95 15.37 2.76
N LYS A 396 4.90 14.88 3.42
CA LYS A 396 3.76 14.13 2.84
C LYS A 396 2.89 14.92 1.84
N ILE A 397 3.30 16.13 1.44
CA ILE A 397 2.63 16.98 0.46
C ILE A 397 3.66 17.53 -0.52
N ILE A 398 3.51 17.19 -1.80
CA ILE A 398 4.33 17.66 -2.91
C ILE A 398 3.49 18.64 -3.74
N THR A 399 3.80 19.92 -3.66
CA THR A 399 2.99 20.99 -4.29
C THR A 399 3.52 21.44 -5.64
N LYS A 400 4.83 21.31 -5.89
CA LYS A 400 5.49 21.78 -7.11
C LYS A 400 6.54 20.76 -7.57
N ASN A 401 6.92 20.86 -8.83
CA ASN A 401 8.04 20.09 -9.37
C ASN A 401 9.34 20.51 -8.66
N ASN A 402 10.22 19.55 -8.41
CA ASN A 402 11.53 19.76 -7.79
C ASN A 402 12.59 19.74 -8.89
N THR A 403 13.62 20.58 -8.76
CA THR A 403 14.75 20.64 -9.70
C THR A 403 15.79 19.55 -9.44
N ASN A 404 15.82 18.99 -8.22
CA ASN A 404 16.87 18.08 -7.77
C ASN A 404 16.59 16.62 -8.16
N TYR A 405 15.32 16.24 -8.31
CA TYR A 405 14.91 14.88 -8.71
C TYR A 405 13.73 14.92 -9.68
N GLU A 406 13.69 13.95 -10.58
CA GLU A 406 12.67 13.83 -11.62
C GLU A 406 11.56 12.84 -11.27
N GLN A 407 11.83 11.92 -10.34
CA GLN A 407 10.91 10.89 -9.88
C GLN A 407 11.16 10.48 -8.42
N ILE A 408 10.18 9.81 -7.82
CA ILE A 408 10.28 9.25 -6.46
C ILE A 408 10.12 7.73 -6.53
N LEU A 409 11.02 6.99 -5.90
CA LEU A 409 10.90 5.55 -5.69
C LEU A 409 10.68 5.26 -4.20
N ILE A 410 9.54 4.68 -3.87
CA ILE A 410 9.22 4.21 -2.52
C ILE A 410 9.55 2.72 -2.42
N ILE A 411 10.33 2.34 -1.40
CA ILE A 411 10.62 0.96 -1.04
C ILE A 411 9.89 0.67 0.27
N SER A 412 8.91 -0.23 0.25
CA SER A 412 8.08 -0.49 1.44
C SER A 412 7.68 -1.96 1.56
N ASN A 413 7.36 -2.38 2.79
CA ASN A 413 6.67 -3.66 3.05
C ASN A 413 5.16 -3.59 2.75
N SER A 414 4.62 -2.40 2.44
CA SER A 414 3.19 -2.15 2.22
C SER A 414 2.81 -1.98 0.76
N LYS A 415 1.64 -2.51 0.39
CA LYS A 415 0.97 -2.24 -0.89
C LYS A 415 0.22 -0.89 -0.89
N PHE A 416 -0.15 -0.39 0.29
CA PHE A 416 -0.92 0.83 0.48
C PHE A 416 -0.04 1.91 1.09
N LEU A 417 0.28 2.93 0.28
CA LEU A 417 1.17 4.04 0.62
C LEU A 417 0.50 5.35 0.23
N ASN A 418 -0.75 5.51 0.67
CA ASN A 418 -1.60 6.64 0.28
C ASN A 418 -1.37 7.86 1.18
N ILE A 419 -0.13 7.97 1.70
CA ILE A 419 0.29 9.00 2.65
C ILE A 419 1.00 10.18 2.01
N ILE A 420 1.22 10.17 0.69
CA ILE A 420 1.77 11.32 -0.05
C ILE A 420 0.65 11.95 -0.87
N ARG A 421 0.37 13.24 -0.67
CA ARG A 421 -0.44 14.06 -1.59
C ARG A 421 0.47 14.63 -2.67
N ASN A 422 0.24 14.26 -3.92
CA ASN A 422 1.10 14.71 -5.01
C ASN A 422 0.37 15.61 -6.01
N PHE A 423 0.50 16.92 -5.82
CA PHE A 423 -0.02 17.95 -6.72
C PHE A 423 0.95 18.34 -7.85
N SER A 424 2.14 17.73 -7.89
CA SER A 424 3.15 17.97 -8.92
C SER A 424 3.00 17.05 -10.14
N ASP A 425 3.90 17.17 -11.12
CA ASP A 425 4.04 16.24 -12.26
C ASP A 425 5.13 15.18 -12.00
N ILE A 426 5.62 15.05 -10.77
CA ILE A 426 6.65 14.06 -10.44
C ILE A 426 5.97 12.70 -10.26
N PRO A 427 6.33 11.66 -11.04
CA PRO A 427 5.78 10.33 -10.86
C PRO A 427 6.34 9.68 -9.59
N ILE A 428 5.49 8.90 -8.92
CA ILE A 428 5.86 8.10 -7.75
C ILE A 428 5.77 6.64 -8.14
N PHE A 429 6.77 5.87 -7.75
CA PHE A 429 6.90 4.44 -8.03
C PHE A 429 6.93 3.67 -6.71
N ASN A 430 6.19 2.58 -6.59
CA ASN A 430 6.23 1.71 -5.40
C ASN A 430 6.91 0.37 -5.71
N PHE A 431 7.94 0.06 -4.93
CA PHE A 431 8.59 -1.24 -4.85
C PHE A 431 8.14 -1.94 -3.56
N VAL A 432 7.31 -2.97 -3.69
CA VAL A 432 6.77 -3.70 -2.54
C VAL A 432 7.67 -4.89 -2.22
N LEU A 433 8.22 -4.92 -1.02
CA LEU A 433 9.00 -6.04 -0.52
C LEU A 433 8.05 -7.20 -0.15
N GLY A 434 8.21 -8.34 -0.81
CA GLY A 434 7.40 -9.53 -0.56
C GLY A 434 7.84 -10.31 0.69
N LYS A 435 6.87 -10.94 1.39
CA LYS A 435 7.09 -11.92 2.47
C LYS A 435 7.33 -13.34 1.92
N GLU A 436 8.13 -13.48 0.87
CA GLU A 436 8.23 -14.77 0.17
C GLU A 436 9.06 -15.78 0.96
N ARG A 437 8.53 -17.01 1.05
CA ARG A 437 9.23 -18.16 1.65
C ARG A 437 10.21 -18.72 0.62
N GLY A 438 11.51 -18.47 0.83
CA GLY A 438 12.59 -19.01 0.00
C GLY A 438 13.30 -17.98 -0.86
N THR A 439 14.62 -18.19 -1.06
CA THR A 439 15.53 -17.25 -1.73
C THR A 439 15.23 -17.06 -3.21
N LEU A 440 14.85 -18.13 -3.92
CA LEU A 440 14.62 -18.13 -5.36
C LEU A 440 13.32 -17.40 -5.76
N GLN A 441 12.24 -17.63 -5.02
CA GLN A 441 10.97 -16.91 -5.22
C GLN A 441 11.20 -15.42 -5.02
N SER A 442 11.84 -15.04 -3.91
CA SER A 442 12.13 -13.64 -3.58
C SER A 442 12.93 -12.92 -4.67
N ARG A 443 13.91 -13.59 -5.27
CA ARG A 443 14.68 -13.04 -6.40
C ARG A 443 13.81 -12.83 -7.64
N THR A 444 12.97 -13.82 -7.95
CA THR A 444 12.08 -13.78 -9.13
C THR A 444 11.09 -12.63 -9.04
N ASN A 445 10.47 -12.43 -7.88
CA ASN A 445 9.49 -11.36 -7.71
C ASN A 445 10.13 -9.97 -7.71
N ILE A 446 11.34 -9.83 -7.17
CA ILE A 446 12.12 -8.58 -7.29
C ILE A 446 12.41 -8.25 -8.75
N LEU A 447 12.88 -9.24 -9.53
CA LEU A 447 13.17 -9.06 -10.95
C LEU A 447 11.90 -8.68 -11.73
N LYS A 448 10.77 -9.35 -11.49
CA LYS A 448 9.48 -9.00 -12.10
C LYS A 448 9.11 -7.55 -11.79
N GLN A 449 9.17 -7.14 -10.52
CA GLN A 449 8.83 -5.77 -10.13
C GLN A 449 9.78 -4.73 -10.72
N MET A 450 11.08 -5.00 -10.76
CA MET A 450 12.08 -4.14 -11.39
C MET A 450 11.77 -3.93 -12.87
N ILE A 451 11.47 -4.99 -13.63
CA ILE A 451 11.14 -4.88 -15.06
C ILE A 451 9.91 -4.00 -15.25
N TYR A 452 8.84 -4.24 -14.48
CA TYR A 452 7.64 -3.40 -14.53
C TYR A 452 7.94 -1.92 -14.24
N LEU A 453 8.73 -1.65 -13.19
CA LEU A 453 9.07 -0.28 -12.80
C LEU A 453 9.97 0.41 -13.83
N ARG A 454 10.97 -0.30 -14.37
CA ARG A 454 11.83 0.21 -15.43
C ARG A 454 11.01 0.63 -16.65
N THR A 455 10.18 -0.27 -17.18
CA THR A 455 9.32 0.04 -18.33
C THR A 455 8.40 1.23 -18.03
N MET A 456 7.80 1.27 -16.84
CA MET A 456 6.89 2.34 -16.45
C MET A 456 7.60 3.70 -16.34
N MET A 457 8.83 3.73 -15.79
CA MET A 457 9.65 4.95 -15.69
C MET A 457 10.00 5.51 -17.07
N PHE A 458 10.48 4.66 -17.98
CA PHE A 458 10.82 5.10 -19.35
C PHE A 458 9.60 5.58 -20.14
N GLN A 459 8.49 4.84 -20.07
CA GLN A 459 7.25 5.26 -20.74
C GLN A 459 6.75 6.61 -20.22
N TYR A 460 6.80 6.84 -18.91
CA TYR A 460 6.42 8.14 -18.36
C TYR A 460 7.26 9.29 -18.93
N LEU A 461 8.58 9.08 -19.09
CA LEU A 461 9.47 10.07 -19.68
C LEU A 461 9.17 10.35 -21.15
N GLU A 462 8.88 9.32 -21.94
CA GLU A 462 8.46 9.45 -23.34
C GLU A 462 7.18 10.30 -23.45
N PHE A 463 6.13 9.93 -22.71
CA PHE A 463 4.88 10.70 -22.70
C PHE A 463 5.06 12.15 -22.26
N LYS A 464 5.94 12.41 -21.29
CA LYS A 464 6.24 13.77 -20.81
C LYS A 464 6.91 14.61 -21.90
N LYS A 465 7.79 14.01 -22.72
CA LYS A 465 8.43 14.69 -23.86
C LYS A 465 7.40 15.02 -24.94
N ASP A 466 6.60 14.04 -25.35
CA ASP A 466 5.57 14.22 -26.39
C ASP A 466 4.60 15.34 -26.00
N ARG A 467 4.13 15.36 -24.75
CA ARG A 467 3.22 16.40 -24.27
C ARG A 467 3.83 17.80 -24.25
N LYS A 468 5.11 17.93 -23.90
CA LYS A 468 5.82 19.22 -23.99
C LYS A 468 5.86 19.71 -25.44
N ILE A 469 6.05 18.81 -26.40
CA ILE A 469 6.03 19.13 -27.83
C ILE A 469 4.61 19.61 -28.24
N PHE A 470 3.55 18.92 -27.82
CA PHE A 470 2.17 19.34 -28.11
C PHE A 470 1.80 20.69 -27.50
N ARG A 471 2.18 20.96 -26.24
CA ARG A 471 1.93 22.28 -25.60
C ARG A 471 2.67 23.41 -26.30
N LYS A 472 3.91 23.18 -26.74
CA LYS A 472 4.66 24.19 -27.52
C LYS A 472 3.94 24.50 -28.83
N ARG A 473 3.47 23.49 -29.56
CA ARG A 473 2.75 23.69 -30.83
C ARG A 473 1.43 24.46 -30.70
N MET A 474 0.74 24.36 -29.56
CA MET A 474 -0.49 25.13 -29.32
C MET A 474 -0.25 26.60 -28.97
N ASN A 475 0.94 26.97 -28.48
CA ASN A 475 1.29 28.36 -28.20
C ASN A 475 1.83 29.13 -29.43
N TYR A 476 1.92 28.47 -30.60
CA TYR A 476 2.33 29.07 -31.88
C TYR A 476 1.16 29.13 -32.89
N ARG A 477 -0.07 29.04 -32.42
CA ARG A 477 -1.28 29.46 -33.12
C ARG A 477 -1.92 30.56 -32.30
#